data_AF-A0A7G9GRU4-F1
#
_entry.id   AF-A0A7G9GRU4-F1
#
_cell.length_a   1.000
_cell.length_b   1.000
_cell.length_c   1.000
_cell.angle_alpha   90.00
_cell.angle_beta   90.00
_cell.angle_gamma   90.00
#
_symmetry.space_group_name_H-M   'P 1'
#
loop_
_entity.id
_entity.type
_entity.pdbx_description
1 polymer ?
#
loop_
_entity_poly.entity_id
_entity_poly.type
_entity_poly.pdbx_seq_one_letter_code
_entity_poly.pdbx_strand_id
1 'polypeptide(L)' 'MKLFGKEVSHPRFQDFLGDFIACAISDLNLDYDDHDIILGSHAGATKEEIQIPVILYEGKKKVRNFSN' A
#
# COMPACT_ATOMS: atom_id res chain seq x y z
N MET A 1 8.52 15.37 -0.21
CA MET A 1 7.98 14.04 0.11
C MET A 1 7.98 13.86 1.63
N LYS A 2 6.93 13.27 2.20
CA LYS A 2 6.91 12.86 3.62
C LYS A 2 6.75 11.35 3.65
N LEU A 3 7.88 10.64 3.53
CA LEU A 3 7.93 9.19 3.30
C LEU A 3 7.16 8.38 4.36
N PHE A 4 7.11 8.87 5.60
CA PHE A 4 6.49 8.19 6.73
C PHE A 4 5.24 8.89 7.27
N GLY A 5 4.63 9.76 6.46
CA GLY A 5 3.44 10.52 6.85
C GLY A 5 3.75 11.81 7.62
N LYS A 6 2.70 12.43 8.17
CA LYS A 6 2.76 13.74 8.84
C LYS A 6 2.60 13.65 10.36
N GLU A 7 2.01 12.56 10.82
CA GLU A 7 1.52 12.40 12.19
C GLU A 7 2.54 11.68 13.07
N VAL A 8 2.16 11.43 14.32
CA VAL A 8 2.98 10.70 15.29
C VAL A 8 3.28 9.29 14.79
N SER A 9 4.56 8.96 14.67
CA SER A 9 5.00 7.63 14.30
C SER A 9 4.60 6.59 15.35
N HIS A 10 4.29 5.38 14.90
CA HIS A 10 4.08 4.25 15.81
C HIS A 10 5.32 4.02 16.70
N PRO A 11 5.21 3.64 17.99
CA PRO A 11 6.37 3.51 18.88
C PRO A 11 7.45 2.56 18.40
N ARG A 12 7.06 1.52 17.64
CA ARG A 12 7.95 0.52 17.05
C ARG A 12 8.46 0.88 15.64
N PHE A 13 8.18 2.09 15.17
CA PHE A 13 8.51 2.48 13.80
C PHE A 13 10.02 2.42 13.55
N GLN A 14 10.83 2.85 14.52
CA GLN A 14 12.29 2.82 14.38
C GLN A 14 12.86 1.40 14.34
N ASP A 15 12.24 0.44 15.04
CA ASP A 15 12.66 -0.97 15.02
C ASP A 15 12.49 -1.61 13.63
N PHE A 16 11.67 -1.01 12.75
CA PHE A 16 11.41 -1.50 11.40
C PHE A 16 12.38 -0.92 10.35
N LEU A 17 13.04 0.20 10.66
CA LEU A 17 13.95 0.83 9.71
C LEU A 17 15.32 0.16 9.74
N GLY A 18 15.89 -0.07 8.55
CA GLY A 18 17.30 -0.42 8.41
C GLY A 18 18.21 0.80 8.51
N ASP A 19 19.52 0.60 8.33
CA ASP A 19 20.52 1.68 8.39
C ASP A 19 20.33 2.74 7.29
N PHE A 20 19.84 2.29 6.12
CA PHE A 20 19.63 3.13 4.94
C PHE A 20 18.31 2.77 4.26
N ILE A 21 17.73 3.78 3.59
CA ILE A 21 16.50 3.63 2.82
C ILE A 21 16.75 4.21 1.44
N ALA A 22 16.59 3.37 0.42
CA ALA A 22 16.59 3.77 -0.97
C ALA A 22 15.16 3.88 -1.48
N CYS A 23 14.87 4.92 -2.25
CA CYS A 23 13.55 5.15 -2.83
C CYS A 23 13.74 5.65 -4.26
N ALA A 24 13.10 4.98 -5.22
CA ALA A 24 13.02 5.46 -6.59
C ALA A 24 12.21 6.75 -6.68
N ILE A 25 12.49 7.56 -7.70
CA ILE A 25 11.79 8.81 -7.99
C ILE A 25 11.07 8.65 -9.32
N SER A 26 9.83 9.16 -9.41
CA SER A 26 8.98 9.03 -10.62
C SER A 26 8.57 7.58 -10.88
N ASP A 27 8.77 7.11 -12.10
CA ASP A 27 8.36 5.83 -12.69
C ASP A 27 9.52 4.81 -12.75
N LEU A 28 10.54 5.02 -11.90
CA LEU A 28 11.69 4.13 -11.80
C LEU A 28 11.41 2.97 -10.84
N ASN A 29 11.92 1.79 -11.20
CA ASN A 29 11.96 0.61 -10.33
C ASN A 29 13.42 0.35 -9.92
N LEU A 30 13.66 -0.02 -8.67
CA LEU A 30 15.00 -0.40 -8.17
C LEU A 30 15.10 -1.93 -8.18
N ASP A 31 15.71 -2.47 -9.23
CA ASP A 31 15.99 -3.89 -9.34
C ASP A 31 17.42 -4.20 -8.90
N TYR A 32 17.57 -5.22 -8.06
CA TYR A 32 18.85 -5.66 -7.49
C TYR A 32 19.39 -6.93 -8.16
N ASP A 33 18.64 -7.49 -9.11
CA ASP A 33 19.00 -8.71 -9.86
C ASP A 33 18.54 -8.55 -11.32
N ASP A 34 19.23 -9.23 -12.24
CA ASP A 34 19.04 -9.11 -13.70
C ASP A 34 17.99 -10.09 -14.24
N HIS A 35 17.22 -10.72 -13.36
CA HIS A 35 16.34 -11.83 -13.71
C HIS A 35 14.86 -11.42 -13.68
N ASP A 36 14.28 -11.45 -14.87
CA ASP A 36 12.89 -11.20 -15.26
C ASP A 36 12.47 -9.76 -15.50
N ILE A 37 11.76 -9.55 -16.61
CA ILE A 37 11.14 -8.27 -16.96
C ILE A 37 9.92 -8.07 -16.06
N ILE A 38 10.02 -7.13 -15.12
CA ILE A 38 8.89 -6.69 -14.31
C ILE A 38 8.07 -5.68 -15.12
N LEU A 39 6.85 -6.08 -15.52
CA LEU A 39 5.93 -5.20 -16.26
C LEU A 39 5.18 -4.20 -15.35
N GLY A 40 5.19 -4.43 -14.05
CA GLY A 40 4.54 -3.56 -13.06
C GLY A 40 5.01 -3.90 -11.66
N SER A 41 5.28 -2.86 -10.88
CA SER A 41 5.69 -2.93 -9.48
C SER A 41 4.75 -2.05 -8.64
N HIS A 42 4.90 -2.12 -7.32
CA HIS A 42 4.11 -1.34 -6.37
C HIS A 42 4.99 -0.78 -5.26
N ALA A 43 4.40 0.00 -4.36
CA ALA A 43 5.07 0.72 -3.27
C ALA A 43 5.80 2.01 -3.68
N GLY A 44 5.53 2.53 -4.88
CA GLY A 44 5.91 3.90 -5.19
C GLY A 44 5.05 4.92 -4.44
N ALA A 45 5.61 6.12 -4.27
CA ALA A 45 5.00 7.20 -3.48
C ALA A 45 4.26 8.23 -4.35
N THR A 46 3.93 7.87 -5.59
CA THR A 46 3.17 8.72 -6.50
C THR A 46 1.70 8.80 -6.06
N LYS A 47 0.99 9.83 -6.51
CA LYS A 47 -0.44 9.98 -6.18
C LYS A 47 -1.25 8.82 -6.75
N GLU A 48 -0.86 8.40 -7.95
CA GLU A 48 -1.48 7.36 -8.75
C GLU A 48 -1.33 5.98 -8.08
N GLU A 49 -0.21 5.71 -7.41
CA GLU A 49 0.04 4.45 -6.70
C GLU A 49 -0.53 4.41 -5.28
N ILE A 50 -0.51 5.54 -4.54
CA ILE A 50 -1.02 5.58 -3.15
C ILE A 50 -2.55 5.55 -3.11
N GLN A 51 -3.22 6.07 -4.15
CA GLN A 51 -4.67 6.23 -4.15
C GLN A 51 -5.38 4.92 -4.50
N ILE A 52 -5.92 4.24 -3.49
CA ILE A 52 -6.76 3.04 -3.65
C ILE A 52 -8.24 3.31 -3.37
N PRO A 53 -9.19 2.65 -4.08
CA PRO A 53 -10.60 2.81 -3.80
C PRO A 53 -11.00 2.12 -2.50
N VAL A 54 -11.73 2.82 -1.63
CA VAL A 54 -12.43 2.22 -0.49
C VAL A 54 -13.91 2.19 -0.81
N ILE A 55 -14.46 0.98 -0.93
CA ILE A 55 -15.86 0.77 -1.30
C ILE A 55 -16.61 0.26 -0.06
N LEU A 56 -17.62 1.00 0.37
CA LEU A 56 -18.53 0.59 1.43
C LEU A 56 -19.86 0.15 0.80
N TYR A 57 -20.39 -0.97 1.28
CA TYR A 57 -21.68 -1.49 0.85
C TYR A 57 -22.50 -1.92 2.06
N GLU A 58 -23.72 -1.40 2.17
CA GLU A 58 -24.73 -1.88 3.11
C GLU A 58 -25.81 -2.64 2.33
N GLY A 59 -25.83 -3.96 2.50
CA GLY A 59 -26.85 -4.82 1.92
C GLY A 59 -28.00 -5.06 2.89
N LYS A 60 -29.23 -5.19 2.38
CA LYS A 60 -30.34 -5.70 3.20
C LYS A 60 -30.04 -7.15 3.61
N LYS A 61 -30.07 -7.45 4.91
CA LYS A 61 -30.04 -8.84 5.41
C LYS A 61 -31.26 -9.57 4.85
N LYS A 62 -31.08 -10.56 3.97
CA LYS A 62 -32.16 -11.48 3.61
C LYS A 62 -32.54 -12.28 4.85
N VAL A 63 -33.62 -11.89 5.52
CA VAL A 63 -34.26 -12.72 6.53
C VAL A 63 -34.89 -13.90 5.78
N ARG A 64 -34.29 -15.09 5.89
CA ARG A 64 -34.92 -16.32 5.39
C ARG A 64 -35.97 -16.71 6.43
N ASN A 65 -37.23 -16.39 6.15
CA ASN A 65 -38.34 -16.97 6.90
C ASN A 65 -38.47 -18.42 6.44
N PHE A 66 -38.07 -19.36 7.30
CA PHE A 66 -38.49 -20.74 7.17
C PHE A 66 -39.92 -20.83 7.70
N SER A 67 -40.89 -21.11 6.84
CA SER A 67 -42.23 -21.52 7.25
C SER A 67 -42.16 -22.92 7.86
N ASN A 68 -42.87 -23.10 8.98
CA ASN A 68 -42.92 -24.31 9.81
C ASN A 68 -43.19 -25.59 9.03
#